data_AF-A0A644Z492-F1
#
_entry.id   AF-A0A644Z492-F1
#
_cell.length_a   1.000
_cell.length_b   1.000
_cell.length_c   1.000
_cell.angle_alpha   90.00
_cell.angle_beta   90.00
_cell.angle_gamma   90.00
#
_symmetry.space_group_name_H-M   'P 1'
#
loop_
_entity.id
_entity.type
_entity.pdbx_description
1 polymer ?
#
loop_
_entity_poly.entity_id
_entity_poly.type
_entity_poly.pdbx_seq_one_letter_code
_entity_poly.pdbx_strand_id
1 'polypeptide(L)' 'MTTKEKATLLGQAGKLYTLGRKVEKCRDKLRRLVEKKVPYDSPLMKAALDEFDAADSEWKRLEQEHLQYRAKFGIIKDKL' A
#
# COMPACT_ATOMS: atom_id res chain seq x y z
N MET A 1 -12.85 -22.23 8.16
CA MET A 1 -12.83 -20.76 8.34
C MET A 1 -14.16 -20.28 8.90
N THR A 2 -14.15 -19.59 10.04
CA THR A 2 -15.32 -19.07 10.77
C THR A 2 -15.79 -17.73 10.19
N THR A 3 -17.00 -17.29 10.58
CA THR A 3 -17.54 -15.97 10.20
C THR A 3 -16.63 -14.83 10.64
N LYS A 4 -16.03 -14.92 11.82
CA LYS A 4 -15.10 -13.92 12.36
C LYS A 4 -13.82 -13.83 11.52
N GLU A 5 -13.25 -14.96 11.13
CA GLU A 5 -12.04 -15.02 10.29
C GLU A 5 -12.30 -14.44 8.89
N LYS A 6 -13.45 -14.75 8.29
CA LYS A 6 -13.89 -14.13 7.03
C LYS A 6 -14.02 -12.61 7.15
N ALA A 7 -14.63 -12.13 8.23
CA ALA A 7 -14.77 -10.70 8.48
C ALA A 7 -13.40 -10.01 8.64
N THR A 8 -12.44 -10.67 9.31
CA THR A 8 -11.07 -10.16 9.42
C THR A 8 -10.39 -10.05 8.06
N LEU A 9 -10.49 -11.08 7.21
CA LEU A 9 -9.91 -11.05 5.86
C LEU A 9 -10.50 -9.92 5.01
N LEU A 10 -11.83 -9.76 5.02
CA LEU A 10 -12.51 -8.67 4.31
C LEU A 10 -12.09 -7.30 4.84
N GLY A 11 -11.97 -7.15 6.16
CA GLY A 11 -11.50 -5.93 6.80
C GLY A 11 -10.07 -5.57 6.41
N GLN A 12 -9.16 -6.55 6.38
CA GLN A 12 -7.78 -6.36 5.91
C GLN A 12 -7.74 -5.98 4.43
N ALA A 13 -8.52 -6.65 3.58
CA ALA A 13 -8.61 -6.31 2.15
C ALA A 13 -9.15 -4.88 1.92
N GLY A 14 -10.16 -4.44 2.68
CA GLY A 14 -10.67 -3.07 2.60
C GLY A 14 -9.65 -2.01 3.04
N LYS A 15 -8.87 -2.31 4.08
CA LYS A 15 -7.75 -1.45 4.52
C LYS A 15 -6.64 -1.39 3.46
N LEU A 16 -6.28 -2.53 2.88
CA LEU A 16 -5.31 -2.61 1.78
C LEU A 16 -5.75 -1.79 0.57
N TYR A 17 -7.02 -1.85 0.21
CA TYR A 17 -7.57 -1.03 -0.88
C TYR A 17 -7.43 0.48 -0.57
N THR A 18 -7.80 0.89 0.64
CA THR A 18 -7.73 2.29 1.06
C THR A 18 -6.29 2.81 1.07
N LEU A 19 -5.36 2.05 1.65
CA LEU A 19 -3.94 2.39 1.66
C LEU A 19 -3.36 2.37 0.24
N GLY A 20 -3.76 1.42 -0.61
CA GLY A 20 -3.31 1.36 -2.01
C GLY A 20 -3.68 2.64 -2.77
N ARG A 21 -4.89 3.17 -2.57
CA ARG A 21 -5.30 4.48 -3.13
C ARG A 21 -4.42 5.63 -2.61
N LYS A 22 -3.98 5.58 -1.36
CA LYS A 22 -3.05 6.58 -0.80
C LYS A 22 -1.68 6.49 -1.46
N VAL A 23 -1.14 5.28 -1.63
CA VAL A 23 0.12 5.04 -2.36
C VAL A 23 0.04 5.59 -3.78
N GLU A 24 -1.03 5.30 -4.52
CA GLU A 24 -1.23 5.82 -5.87
C GLU A 24 -1.32 7.34 -5.92
N LYS A 25 -1.96 7.97 -4.93
CA LYS A 25 -1.98 9.44 -4.80
C LYS A 25 -0.57 10.01 -4.59
N CYS A 26 0.26 9.37 -3.77
CA CYS A 26 1.65 9.77 -3.56
C CYS A 26 2.49 9.57 -4.83
N ARG A 27 2.29 8.47 -5.57
CA ARG A 27 2.93 8.25 -6.89
C ARG A 27 2.55 9.35 -7.89
N ASP A 28 1.28 9.73 -7.94
CA ASP A 28 0.82 10.80 -8.83
C ASP A 28 1.43 12.15 -8.45
N LYS A 29 1.58 12.44 -7.15
CA LYS A 29 2.27 13.64 -6.67
C LYS A 29 3.73 13.69 -7.17
N LEU A 30 4.46 12.58 -7.04
CA LEU A 30 5.84 12.48 -7.56
C LEU A 30 5.89 12.67 -9.08
N ARG A 31 4.99 12.00 -9.83
CA ARG A 31 4.91 12.14 -11.29
C ARG A 31 4.70 13.59 -11.72
N ARG A 32 3.78 14.31 -11.07
CA ARG A 32 3.51 15.73 -11.35
C ARG A 32 4.71 16.64 -11.06
N LEU A 33 5.51 16.34 -10.03
CA LEU A 33 6.73 17.10 -9.74
C LEU A 33 7.76 16.92 -10.85
N VAL A 34 7.92 15.69 -11.35
CA VAL A 34 8.80 15.38 -12.49
C VAL A 34 8.31 16.08 -13.76
N GLU A 35 7.02 16.03 -14.06
CA GLU A 35 6.42 16.73 -15.22
C GLU A 35 6.66 18.25 -15.17
N LYS A 36 6.63 18.84 -13.97
CA LYS A 36 6.94 20.25 -13.72
C LYS A 36 8.44 20.56 -13.71
N LYS A 37 9.31 19.57 -13.96
CA LYS A 37 10.77 19.70 -13.91
C LYS A 37 11.29 20.26 -12.59
N VAL A 38 10.60 19.93 -11.48
CA VAL A 38 11.06 20.31 -10.14
C VAL A 38 12.39 19.60 -9.89
N PRO A 39 13.44 20.32 -9.43
CA PRO A 39 14.72 19.70 -9.11
C PRO A 39 14.59 18.56 -8.10
N TYR A 40 15.30 17.45 -8.34
CA TYR A 40 15.21 16.26 -7.51
C TYR A 40 15.76 16.45 -6.09
N ASP A 41 16.68 17.39 -5.92
CA ASP A 41 17.26 17.78 -4.64
C ASP A 41 16.40 18.78 -3.86
N SER A 42 15.34 19.31 -4.48
CA SER A 42 14.44 20.26 -3.85
C SER A 42 13.75 19.67 -2.61
N PRO A 43 13.47 20.50 -1.58
CA PRO A 43 12.72 20.05 -0.41
C PRO A 43 11.34 19.45 -0.78
N LEU A 44 10.72 19.97 -1.84
CA LEU A 44 9.43 19.50 -2.36
C LEU A 44 9.50 18.08 -2.91
N MET A 45 10.55 17.73 -3.66
CA MET A 45 10.74 16.38 -4.16
C MET A 45 11.01 15.40 -3.02
N LYS A 46 11.91 15.78 -2.09
CA LYS A 46 12.25 14.94 -0.92
C LYS A 46 11.02 14.67 -0.06
N ALA A 47 10.24 15.70 0.29
CA ALA A 47 9.02 15.53 1.07
C ALA A 47 7.97 14.64 0.37
N ALA A 48 7.83 14.76 -0.96
CA ALA A 48 6.93 13.89 -1.71
C ALA A 48 7.41 12.43 -1.76
N LEU A 49 8.73 12.21 -1.77
CA LEU A 49 9.32 10.87 -1.69
C LEU A 49 9.12 10.27 -0.30
N ASP A 50 9.38 11.03 0.76
CA ASP A 50 9.16 10.58 2.15
C ASP A 50 7.68 10.21 2.39
N GLU A 51 6.74 11.00 1.89
CA GLU A 51 5.30 10.69 1.94
C GLU A 51 4.97 9.40 1.20
N PHE A 52 5.58 9.16 0.04
CA PHE A 52 5.40 7.94 -0.73
C PHE A 52 5.97 6.74 0.02
N ASP A 53 7.20 6.81 0.49
CA ASP A 53 7.89 5.72 1.18
C ASP A 53 7.16 5.32 2.46
N ALA A 54 6.65 6.29 3.22
CA ALA A 54 5.82 6.02 4.39
C ALA A 54 4.53 5.27 4.04
N ALA A 55 3.82 5.72 3.00
CA ALA A 55 2.58 5.07 2.57
C ALA A 55 2.81 3.67 1.99
N ASP A 56 3.86 3.49 1.18
CA ASP A 56 4.22 2.22 0.56
C ASP A 56 4.68 1.20 1.60
N SER A 57 5.48 1.63 2.58
CA SER A 57 5.91 0.78 3.70
C SER A 57 4.74 0.32 4.56
N GLU A 58 3.79 1.21 4.86
CA GLU A 58 2.57 0.87 5.60
C GLU A 58 1.73 -0.16 4.84
N TRP A 59 1.56 0.05 3.53
CA TRP A 59 0.80 -0.86 2.67
C TRP A 59 1.45 -2.25 2.59
N LYS A 60 2.77 -2.32 2.35
CA LYS A 60 3.53 -3.57 2.29
C LYS A 60 3.47 -4.36 3.60
N ARG A 61 3.57 -3.68 4.74
CA ARG A 61 3.43 -4.32 6.06
C ARG A 61 2.05 -4.97 6.21
N LEU A 62 1.00 -4.23 5.88
CA LEU A 62 -0.37 -4.76 5.96
C LEU A 62 -0.59 -5.91 4.95
N GLU A 63 0.02 -5.83 3.77
CA GLU A 63 -0.06 -6.89 2.76
C GLU A 63 0.57 -8.17 3.29
N GLN A 64 1.76 -8.06 3.89
CA GLN A 64 2.42 -9.19 4.52
C GLN A 64 1.58 -9.80 5.65
N GLU A 65 1.00 -8.97 6.53
CA GLU A 65 0.09 -9.44 7.60
C GLU A 65 -1.13 -10.16 7.02
N HIS A 66 -1.72 -9.64 5.96
CA HIS A 66 -2.86 -10.25 5.28
C HIS A 66 -2.49 -11.59 4.64
N LEU A 67 -1.36 -11.66 3.95
CA LEU A 67 -0.87 -12.89 3.33
C LEU A 67 -0.55 -13.96 4.39
N GLN A 68 0.08 -13.58 5.50
CA GLN A 68 0.33 -14.49 6.62
C GLN A 68 -0.98 -15.00 7.23
N TYR A 69 -1.98 -14.12 7.39
CA TYR A 69 -3.29 -14.52 7.90
C TYR A 69 -4.01 -15.48 6.95
N ARG A 70 -3.97 -15.23 5.63
CA ARG A 70 -4.49 -16.15 4.60
C ARG A 70 -3.78 -17.51 4.63
N ALA A 71 -2.47 -17.53 4.82
CA ALA A 71 -1.67 -18.75 4.86
C ALA A 71 -2.12 -19.70 5.99
N LYS A 72 -2.57 -19.17 7.13
CA LYS A 72 -3.12 -19.99 8.24
C LYS A 72 -4.32 -20.84 7.84
N PHE A 73 -5.01 -20.46 6.77
CA PHE A 73 -6.19 -21.16 6.27
C PHE A 73 -5.90 -21.99 5.01
N GLY A 74 -4.64 -22.16 4.63
CA GLY A 74 -4.27 -22.88 3.40
C GLY A 74 -4.67 -22.17 2.12
N ILE A 75 -5.02 -20.88 2.18
CA ILE A 75 -5.34 -20.06 1.01
C ILE A 75 -4.02 -19.57 0.41
N ILE A 76 -3.30 -20.48 -0.25
CA ILE A 76 -2.01 -20.23 -0.90
C ILE A 76 -2.28 -19.60 -2.28
N LYS A 77 -1.48 -18.60 -2.64
CA LYS A 77 -1.46 -17.87 -3.93
C LYS A 77 -2.15 -18.63 -5.07
N ASP A 78 -3.39 -18.26 -5.38
CA ASP A 78 -3.86 -18.39 -6.75
C ASP A 78 -2.85 -17.65 -7.62
N LYS A 79 -2.30 -18.34 -8.62
CA LYS A 79 -1.43 -17.75 -9.63
C LYS A 79 -2.21 -16.60 -10.28
N LEU A 80 -1.94 -15.37 -9.84
CA LEU A 80 -2.28 -14.13 -10.52
C LEU A 80 -1.01 -13.63 -11.21
#